data_AF-A0A2V9G0I9-F1
#
_entry.id   AF-A0A2V9G0I9-F1
#
_cell.length_a   1.000
_cell.length_b   1.000
_cell.length_c   1.000
_cell.angle_alpha   90.00
_cell.angle_beta   90.00
_cell.angle_gamma   90.00
#
_symmetry.space_group_name_H-M   'P 1'
#
loop_
_entity.id
_entity.type
_entity.pdbx_description
1 polymer ?
#
loop_
_entity_poly.entity_id
_entity_poly.type
_entity_poly.pdbx_seq_one_letter_code
_entity_poly.pdbx_strand_id
1 'polypeptide(L)'
;MAGRTFSSWPDLNGQARQWCERVNSTYKKHIRAVPRELFALEQRHLKPLPAWIPEVYRLHQRTVDVEGYVALHSNRYSVPVAWIGRRVEIRETKDKIEIQLDARNIVIHERIPASRSAPIAQHADKASSAAMLTPKNKPSSKPRQR
;
A
#
# COMPACT_ATOMS: atom_id res chain seq x y z
N MET A 1 -3.05 31.46 -21.66
CA MET A 1 -3.75 31.10 -20.41
C MET A 1 -2.97 29.96 -19.75
N ALA A 2 -2.13 30.25 -18.76
CA ALA A 2 -1.36 29.21 -18.10
C ALA A 2 -2.23 28.56 -17.02
N GLY A 3 -2.60 27.30 -17.22
CA GLY A 3 -3.09 26.46 -16.14
C GLY A 3 -2.05 26.35 -15.03
N ARG A 4 -2.47 25.96 -13.83
CA ARG A 4 -1.56 25.76 -12.69
C ARG A 4 -0.39 24.87 -13.10
N THR A 5 0.82 25.25 -12.70
CA THR A 5 2.03 24.45 -12.86
C THR A 5 2.25 23.60 -11.61
N PHE A 6 2.75 22.38 -11.82
CA PHE A 6 3.05 21.43 -10.75
C PHE A 6 4.50 20.97 -10.91
N SER A 7 5.25 21.02 -9.82
CA SER A 7 6.67 20.63 -9.77
C SER A 7 6.87 19.13 -9.52
N SER A 8 5.88 18.48 -8.90
CA SER A 8 5.92 17.06 -8.54
C SER A 8 4.53 16.52 -8.18
N TRP A 9 4.40 15.19 -8.06
CA TRP A 9 3.17 14.55 -7.56
C TRP A 9 2.77 14.99 -6.15
N PRO A 10 3.70 15.07 -5.16
CA PRO A 10 3.38 15.62 -3.85
C PRO A 10 2.87 17.06 -3.89
N ASP A 11 3.48 17.92 -4.72
CA ASP A 11 3.08 19.32 -4.91
C ASP A 11 1.65 19.42 -5.48
N LEU A 12 1.36 18.68 -6.55
CA LEU A 12 0.00 18.58 -7.11
C LEU A 12 -1.03 18.17 -6.05
N ASN A 13 -0.72 17.12 -5.28
CA ASN A 13 -1.62 16.65 -4.21
C ASN A 13 -1.79 17.68 -3.09
N GLY A 14 -0.73 18.41 -2.75
CA GLY A 14 -0.77 19.52 -1.80
C GLY A 14 -1.70 20.63 -2.27
N GLN A 15 -1.51 21.10 -3.51
CA GLN A 15 -2.35 22.13 -4.12
C GLN A 15 -3.82 21.69 -4.24
N ALA A 16 -4.07 20.42 -4.56
CA ALA A 16 -5.42 19.86 -4.61
C ALA A 16 -6.10 19.89 -3.24
N ARG A 17 -5.39 19.50 -2.16
CA ARG A 17 -5.92 19.57 -0.80
C ARG A 17 -6.25 21.00 -0.38
N GLN A 18 -5.35 21.95 -0.63
CA GLN A 18 -5.60 23.37 -0.34
C GLN A 18 -6.82 23.90 -1.11
N TRP A 19 -6.97 23.48 -2.37
CA TRP A 19 -8.13 23.83 -3.16
C TRP A 19 -9.43 23.27 -2.56
N CYS A 20 -9.44 21.99 -2.16
CA CYS A 20 -10.58 21.37 -1.49
C CYS A 20 -10.95 22.09 -0.20
N GLU A 21 -9.97 22.41 0.66
CA GLU A 21 -10.22 23.10 1.92
C GLU A 21 -10.86 24.47 1.71
N ARG A 22 -10.33 25.25 0.77
CA ARG A 22 -10.90 26.56 0.42
C ARG A 22 -12.32 26.45 -0.12
N VAL A 23 -12.58 25.53 -1.07
CA VAL A 23 -13.90 25.37 -1.67
C VAL A 23 -14.93 24.85 -0.65
N ASN A 24 -14.53 23.94 0.23
CA ASN A 24 -15.41 23.40 1.27
C ASN A 24 -15.67 24.39 2.41
N SER A 25 -14.81 25.40 2.57
CA SER A 25 -14.98 26.50 3.53
C SER A 25 -15.67 27.73 2.93
N THR A 26 -16.03 27.69 1.64
CA THR A 26 -16.71 28.81 0.95
C THR A 26 -18.23 28.61 1.00
N TYR A 27 -18.97 29.69 1.27
CA TYR A 27 -20.43 29.68 1.21
C TYR A 27 -20.94 29.36 -0.20
N LYS A 28 -21.89 28.43 -0.30
CA LYS A 28 -22.49 28.04 -1.58
C LYS A 28 -23.97 28.39 -1.60
N LYS A 29 -24.35 29.29 -2.51
CA LYS A 29 -25.73 29.82 -2.63
C LYS A 29 -26.81 28.75 -2.83
N HIS A 30 -26.52 27.66 -3.53
CA HIS A 30 -27.50 26.59 -3.82
C HIS A 30 -27.78 25.68 -2.61
N ILE A 31 -26.82 25.47 -1.71
CA ILE A 31 -27.04 24.77 -0.43
C ILE A 31 -27.33 25.73 0.73
N ARG A 32 -27.24 27.04 0.48
CA ARG A 32 -27.41 28.14 1.46
C ARG A 32 -26.56 28.01 2.72
N ALA A 33 -25.43 27.33 2.62
CA ALA A 33 -24.55 27.04 3.75
C ALA A 33 -23.11 26.86 3.28
N VAL A 34 -22.19 26.75 4.25
CA VAL A 34 -20.82 26.30 4.02
C VAL A 34 -20.79 24.76 4.12
N PRO A 35 -20.29 24.03 3.10
CA PRO A 35 -20.25 22.56 3.14
C PRO A 35 -19.59 21.98 4.39
N ARG A 36 -18.52 22.63 4.88
CA ARG A 36 -17.81 22.23 6.10
C ARG A 36 -18.69 22.29 7.36
N GLU A 37 -19.58 23.27 7.47
CA GLU A 37 -20.50 23.39 8.59
C GLU A 37 -21.59 22.32 8.55
N LEU A 38 -22.16 22.07 7.36
CA LEU A 38 -23.12 20.98 7.16
C LEU A 38 -22.51 19.63 7.49
N PHE A 39 -21.28 19.37 7.04
CA PHE A 39 -20.56 18.13 7.34
C PHE A 39 -20.40 17.92 8.85
N ALA A 40 -20.09 18.97 9.62
CA ALA A 40 -19.96 18.85 11.08
C ALA A 40 -21.29 18.45 11.76
N LEU A 41 -22.42 18.93 11.24
CA LEU A 41 -23.76 18.55 11.72
C LEU A 41 -24.10 17.09 11.36
N GLU A 42 -23.72 16.66 10.16
CA GLU A 42 -23.97 15.30 9.66
C GLU A 42 -23.04 14.26 10.28
N GLN A 43 -21.82 14.65 10.67
CA GLN A 43 -20.78 13.75 11.16
C GLN A 43 -21.25 12.89 12.35
N ARG A 44 -22.11 13.43 13.22
CA ARG A 44 -22.69 12.70 14.36
C ARG A 44 -23.63 11.55 13.96
N HIS A 45 -24.10 11.55 12.72
CA HIS A 45 -24.98 10.53 12.14
C HIS A 45 -24.22 9.55 11.23
N LEU A 46 -22.95 9.81 10.94
CA LEU A 46 -22.12 8.92 10.12
C LEU A 46 -21.64 7.71 10.93
N LYS A 47 -21.56 6.56 10.27
CA LYS A 47 -20.90 5.38 10.84
C LYS A 47 -19.39 5.58 10.77
N PRO A 48 -18.64 5.23 11.83
CA PRO A 48 -17.18 5.28 11.78
C PRO A 48 -16.67 4.33 10.70
N LEU A 49 -15.55 4.71 10.07
CA LEU A 49 -14.85 3.79 9.19
C LEU A 49 -14.36 2.57 10.00
N PRO A 50 -14.28 1.38 9.38
CA PRO A 50 -13.65 0.24 10.00
C PRO A 50 -12.24 0.60 10.49
N ALA A 51 -11.87 0.10 11.68
CA ALA A 51 -10.55 0.34 12.26
C ALA A 51 -9.40 -0.19 11.38
N TRP A 52 -9.70 -1.18 10.54
CA TRP A 52 -8.77 -1.76 9.59
C TRP A 52 -9.38 -1.71 8.18
N ILE A 53 -8.69 -1.03 7.27
CA ILE A 53 -9.03 -0.96 5.85
C ILE A 53 -8.04 -1.88 5.13
N PRO A 54 -8.50 -2.94 4.45
CA PRO A 54 -7.62 -3.82 3.72
C PRO A 54 -6.90 -3.04 2.61
N GLU A 55 -5.64 -3.40 2.36
CA GLU A 55 -4.88 -2.82 1.27
C GLU A 55 -5.57 -3.15 -0.06
N VAL A 56 -5.72 -2.16 -0.94
CA VAL A 56 -6.30 -2.37 -2.27
C VAL A 56 -5.22 -2.92 -3.18
N TYR A 57 -5.43 -4.12 -3.70
CA TYR A 57 -4.51 -4.79 -4.63
C TYR A 57 -5.25 -5.33 -5.84
N ARG A 58 -4.49 -5.55 -6.92
CA ARG A 58 -4.91 -6.37 -8.06
C ARG A 58 -4.35 -7.78 -7.88
N LEU A 59 -5.19 -8.77 -8.16
CA LEU A 59 -4.82 -10.17 -8.06
C LEU A 59 -4.45 -10.72 -9.44
N HIS A 60 -3.30 -11.37 -9.53
CA HIS A 60 -2.86 -12.06 -10.74
C HIS A 60 -2.43 -13.48 -10.42
N GLN A 61 -2.64 -14.39 -11.36
CA GLN A 61 -2.09 -15.75 -11.26
C GLN A 61 -1.05 -15.95 -12.36
N ARG A 62 0.12 -16.44 -11.98
CA ARG A 62 1.24 -16.70 -12.90
C ARG A 62 1.95 -17.98 -12.54
N THR A 63 2.61 -18.58 -13.51
CA THR A 63 3.49 -19.74 -13.30
C THR A 63 4.93 -19.26 -13.24
N VAL A 64 5.71 -19.84 -12.33
CA VAL A 64 7.14 -19.55 -12.21
C VAL A 64 7.88 -20.19 -13.39
N ASP A 65 8.69 -19.39 -14.07
CA ASP A 65 9.57 -19.79 -15.17
C ASP A 65 10.69 -20.74 -14.71
N VAL A 66 11.33 -21.45 -15.63
CA VAL A 66 12.51 -22.30 -15.41
C VAL A 66 13.69 -21.52 -14.84
N GLU A 67 13.77 -20.21 -15.11
CA GLU A 67 14.78 -19.32 -14.56
C GLU A 67 14.46 -18.85 -13.11
N GLY A 68 13.32 -19.25 -12.53
CA GLY A 68 12.93 -18.83 -11.17
C GLY A 68 12.35 -17.42 -11.10
N TYR A 69 11.72 -16.95 -12.19
CA TYR A 69 11.08 -15.65 -12.26
C TYR A 69 9.58 -15.74 -12.50
N VAL A 70 8.88 -14.68 -12.10
CA VAL A 70 7.48 -14.46 -12.42
C VAL A 70 7.35 -13.16 -13.19
N ALA A 71 6.80 -13.24 -14.40
CA ALA A 71 6.54 -12.07 -15.23
C ALA A 71 5.22 -11.40 -14.84
N LEU A 72 5.30 -10.11 -14.54
CA LEU A 72 4.13 -9.25 -14.30
C LEU A 72 4.30 -7.93 -15.07
N HIS A 73 3.38 -7.66 -15.99
CA HIS A 73 3.48 -6.57 -16.96
C HIS A 73 4.77 -6.69 -17.78
N SER A 74 5.62 -5.66 -17.79
CA SER A 74 6.94 -5.65 -18.45
C SER A 74 8.09 -6.06 -17.51
N ASN A 75 7.82 -6.39 -16.25
CA ASN A 75 8.83 -6.67 -15.24
C ASN A 75 8.90 -8.17 -14.91
N ARG A 76 10.09 -8.63 -14.49
CA ARG A 76 10.32 -9.99 -13.98
C ARG A 76 10.77 -9.92 -12.52
N TYR A 77 10.07 -10.64 -11.66
CA TYR A 77 10.32 -10.71 -10.23
C TYR A 77 10.88 -12.07 -9.85
N SER A 78 11.98 -12.08 -9.09
CA SER A 78 12.62 -13.32 -8.64
C SER A 78 11.81 -14.01 -7.56
N VAL A 79 11.77 -15.35 -7.60
CA VAL A 79 11.14 -16.19 -6.57
C VAL A 79 12.01 -17.42 -6.29
N PRO A 80 11.93 -18.05 -5.11
CA PRO A 80 12.76 -19.20 -4.78
C PRO A 80 12.73 -20.27 -5.86
N VAL A 81 13.90 -20.83 -6.19
CA VAL A 81 14.08 -21.89 -7.22
C VAL A 81 13.16 -23.08 -6.97
N ALA A 82 12.85 -23.39 -5.71
CA ALA A 82 11.91 -24.45 -5.33
C ALA A 82 10.47 -24.24 -5.87
N TRP A 83 10.14 -23.04 -6.35
CA TRP A 83 8.83 -22.69 -6.89
C TRP A 83 8.73 -22.83 -8.41
N ILE A 84 9.83 -23.15 -9.11
CA ILE A 84 9.83 -23.34 -10.57
C ILE A 84 8.70 -24.29 -11.01
N GLY A 85 7.96 -23.89 -12.05
CA GLY A 85 6.83 -24.65 -12.59
C GLY A 85 5.56 -24.60 -11.75
N ARG A 86 5.57 -23.99 -10.56
CA ARG A 86 4.38 -23.86 -9.71
C ARG A 86 3.57 -22.61 -10.08
N ARG A 87 2.26 -22.67 -9.84
CA ARG A 87 1.36 -21.50 -9.95
C ARG A 87 1.40 -20.72 -8.65
N VAL A 88 1.59 -19.41 -8.77
CA VAL A 88 1.61 -18.46 -7.66
C VAL A 88 0.55 -17.39 -7.85
N GLU A 89 0.09 -16.84 -6.74
CA GLU A 89 -0.79 -15.68 -6.66
C GLU A 89 0.04 -14.43 -6.42
N ILE A 90 -0.23 -13.37 -7.17
CA ILE A 90 0.45 -12.09 -7.05
C ILE A 90 -0.54 -11.02 -6.64
N ARG A 91 -0.29 -10.35 -5.52
CA ARG A 91 -1.00 -9.15 -5.09
C ARG A 91 -0.17 -7.93 -5.47
N GLU A 92 -0.63 -7.23 -6.50
CA GLU A 92 -0.03 -5.98 -6.96
C GLU A 92 -0.72 -4.81 -6.28
N THR A 93 0.01 -4.06 -5.46
CA THR A 93 -0.47 -2.80 -4.89
C THR A 93 0.21 -1.63 -5.60
N LYS A 94 0.00 -0.39 -5.13
CA LYS A 94 0.59 0.79 -5.74
C LYS A 94 2.13 0.76 -5.70
N ASP A 95 2.68 0.30 -4.57
CA ASP A 95 4.09 0.48 -4.24
C ASP A 95 4.85 -0.86 -4.09
N LYS A 96 4.15 -2.00 -3.95
CA LYS A 96 4.76 -3.32 -3.80
C LYS A 96 4.03 -4.42 -4.57
N ILE A 97 4.71 -5.55 -4.71
CA ILE A 97 4.19 -6.79 -5.26
C ILE A 97 4.48 -7.92 -4.29
N GLU A 98 3.43 -8.63 -3.88
CA GLU A 98 3.52 -9.78 -3.00
C GLU A 98 3.20 -11.05 -3.79
N ILE A 99 4.16 -11.97 -3.89
CA ILE A 99 4.04 -13.24 -4.61
C ILE A 99 3.90 -14.35 -3.58
N GLN A 100 2.77 -15.03 -3.62
CA GLN A 100 2.38 -16.07 -2.68
C GLN A 100 2.21 -17.41 -3.40
N LEU A 101 2.90 -18.44 -2.92
CA LEU A 101 2.66 -19.82 -3.33
C LEU A 101 1.63 -20.50 -2.42
N ASP A 102 1.74 -20.29 -1.11
CA ASP A 102 0.84 -20.80 -0.08
C ASP A 102 0.88 -19.88 1.16
N ALA A 103 0.17 -20.23 2.24
CA ALA A 103 0.07 -19.39 3.44
C ALA A 103 1.41 -19.10 4.16
N ARG A 104 2.48 -19.88 3.90
CA ARG A 104 3.80 -19.72 4.54
C ARG A 104 4.88 -19.23 3.58
N ASN A 105 4.61 -19.31 2.29
CA ASN A 105 5.56 -19.05 1.22
C ASN A 105 5.19 -17.76 0.48
N ILE A 106 5.75 -16.64 0.95
CA ILE A 106 5.48 -15.29 0.43
C ILE A 106 6.80 -14.56 0.17
N VAL A 107 6.90 -13.92 -0.99
CA VAL A 107 8.02 -13.04 -1.38
C VAL A 107 7.47 -11.66 -1.68
N ILE A 108 8.10 -10.61 -1.18
CA ILE A 108 7.67 -9.23 -1.37
C ILE A 108 8.74 -8.46 -2.13
N HIS A 109 8.32 -7.74 -3.17
CA HIS A 109 9.16 -6.86 -4.00
C HIS A 109 8.60 -5.44 -4.04
N GLU A 110 9.47 -4.45 -4.22
CA GLU A 110 9.04 -3.10 -4.58
C GLU A 110 8.50 -3.06 -6.02
N ARG A 111 7.42 -2.32 -6.25
CA ARG A 111 6.81 -2.22 -7.57
C ARG A 111 7.55 -1.21 -8.43
N ILE A 112 8.22 -1.70 -9.47
CA ILE A 112 8.83 -0.86 -10.51
C ILE A 112 7.75 -0.47 -11.54
N PRO A 113 7.62 0.80 -11.93
CA PRO A 113 6.71 1.20 -12.99
C PRO A 113 7.09 0.54 -14.33
N ALA A 114 6.08 0.10 -15.07
CA ALA A 114 6.23 -0.65 -16.32
C ALA A 114 7.04 0.05 -17.43
N SER A 115 7.33 1.35 -17.30
CA SER A 115 8.17 2.09 -18.25
C SER A 115 9.66 1.73 -18.19
N ARG A 116 10.08 0.95 -17.18
CA ARG A 116 11.49 0.59 -16.96
C ARG A 116 11.62 -0.93 -17.02
N SER A 117 11.70 -1.47 -18.23
CA SER A 117 11.94 -2.90 -18.47
C SER A 117 13.33 -3.28 -17.94
N ALA A 118 13.41 -3.77 -16.70
CA ALA A 118 14.64 -4.30 -16.14
C ALA A 118 14.33 -5.61 -15.38
N PRO A 119 15.10 -6.69 -15.61
CA PRO A 119 15.02 -7.88 -14.77
C PRO A 119 15.49 -7.54 -13.36
N ILE A 120 14.70 -7.89 -12.34
CA ILE A 120 15.07 -7.68 -10.95
C ILE A 120 15.77 -8.93 -10.44
N ALA A 121 17.10 -8.86 -10.33
CA ALA A 121 17.89 -9.86 -9.66
C ALA A 121 17.99 -9.52 -8.17
N GLN A 122 17.20 -10.18 -7.33
CA GLN A 122 17.58 -10.39 -5.93
C GLN A 122 17.28 -11.85 -5.57
N HIS A 123 18.31 -12.68 -5.73
CA HIS A 123 18.49 -13.92 -5.01
C HIS A 123 19.84 -13.85 -4.31
N ALA A 124 19.80 -13.69 -3.00
CA ALA A 124 20.82 -14.23 -2.13
C ALA A 124 20.08 -15.21 -1.23
N ASP A 125 20.37 -16.50 -1.42
CA ASP A 125 19.87 -17.58 -0.57
C ASP A 125 20.08 -17.24 0.91
N LYS A 126 19.03 -16.79 1.59
CA LYS A 126 18.89 -16.95 3.03
C LYS A 126 17.46 -17.28 3.36
N ALA A 127 17.25 -18.56 3.62
CA ALA A 127 16.19 -19.00 4.51
C ALA A 127 16.13 -18.07 5.74
N SER A 128 14.90 -17.64 6.07
CA SER A 128 14.53 -16.84 7.25
C SER A 128 14.82 -15.34 7.22
N SER A 129 13.75 -14.53 7.14
CA SER A 129 13.43 -13.53 8.19
C SER A 129 12.08 -12.85 7.94
N ALA A 130 11.02 -13.46 8.49
CA ALA A 130 9.85 -12.74 8.97
C ALA A 130 9.24 -13.51 10.16
N ALA A 131 10.09 -13.85 11.13
CA ALA A 131 9.63 -14.10 12.49
C ALA A 131 9.80 -12.80 13.29
N MET A 132 8.80 -12.51 14.12
CA MET A 132 8.77 -11.48 15.18
C MET A 132 8.26 -10.08 14.81
N LEU A 133 6.93 -9.95 14.79
CA LEU A 133 6.25 -8.84 15.45
C LEU A 133 5.21 -9.42 16.42
N THR A 134 5.69 -9.96 17.55
CA THR A 134 4.87 -10.12 18.75
C THR A 134 5.26 -9.03 19.74
N PRO A 135 4.34 -8.20 20.24
CA PRO A 135 4.66 -7.19 21.24
C PRO A 135 5.02 -7.89 22.55
N LYS A 136 6.27 -7.73 23.01
CA LYS A 136 6.68 -8.08 24.38
C LYS A 136 6.02 -7.08 25.34
N ASN A 137 4.85 -7.46 25.85
CA ASN A 137 4.30 -6.87 27.05
C ASN A 137 5.19 -7.29 28.23
N LYS A 138 5.82 -6.34 28.93
CA LYS A 138 6.58 -6.61 30.15
C LYS A 138 5.73 -6.17 31.35
N PRO A 139 5.24 -7.09 32.19
CA PRO A 139 4.78 -6.74 33.52
C PRO A 139 5.99 -6.80 34.46
N SER A 140 6.25 -5.74 35.24
CA SER A 140 7.02 -5.89 36.47
C SER A 140 6.69 -4.79 37.48
N SER A 141 5.74 -5.17 38.33
CA SER A 141 5.56 -4.81 39.74
C SER A 141 6.79 -4.28 40.51
N LYS A 142 6.51 -3.32 41.41
CA LYS A 142 7.27 -2.98 42.64
C LYS A 142 7.58 -4.24 43.49
N PRO A 143 8.65 -4.25 44.32
CA PRO A 143 8.58 -3.85 45.76
C PRO A 143 9.85 -3.10 46.25
N ARG A 144 9.74 -2.05 47.10
CA ARG A 144 9.70 -1.97 48.58
C ARG A 144 11.05 -2.15 49.32
N GLN A 145 11.41 -1.10 50.08
CA GLN A 145 12.22 -1.00 51.32
C GLN A 145 13.76 -1.04 51.26
N ARG A 146 14.37 0.07 51.69
CA ARG A 146 14.88 0.24 53.07
C ARG A 146 14.83 1.71 53.47
#